data_AF-W4PKF9-F1
#
_entry.id   AF-W4PKF9-F1
#
_cell.length_a   1.000
_cell.length_b   1.000
_cell.length_c   1.000
_cell.angle_alpha   90.00
_cell.angle_beta   90.00
_cell.angle_gamma   90.00
#
_symmetry.space_group_name_H-M   'P 1'
#
loop_
_entity.id
_entity.type
_entity.pdbx_description
1 polymer ?
#
loop_
_entity_poly.entity_id
_entity_poly.type
_entity_poly.pdbx_seq_one_letter_code
_entity_poly.pdbx_strand_id
1 'polypeptide(L)'
;MRVALIVLFLLGSLSTQTVYAKKKNKKTTQDTLAVKKKEPEGMADYKKAIKDATTAKGLFTTHLNKDNKLYFELADSVFSRYYILANRIAETSNTHDFVSGQMATRPILIRFSKDNNKVYMHLVQKDNTVSPSDPIAVSFSRNFADPVLKAFKIAGKNGNNVLIDVTPFFGGNETSISPSSRTVPLPNCWADRNL
;
A
#
# COMPACT_ATOMS: atom_id res chain seq x y z
N MET A 1 29.57 75.41 -10.60
CA MET A 1 28.15 75.38 -11.02
C MET A 1 27.57 74.09 -10.45
N ARG A 2 27.05 74.05 -9.21
CA ARG A 2 25.66 74.39 -8.81
C ARG A 2 24.61 73.80 -9.76
N VAL A 3 23.92 72.75 -9.28
CA VAL A 3 22.52 72.27 -9.48
C VAL A 3 22.53 70.80 -8.97
N ALA A 4 22.21 70.46 -7.71
CA ALA A 4 20.88 70.35 -7.06
C ALA A 4 19.90 69.50 -7.92
N LEU A 5 19.31 68.37 -7.51
CA LEU A 5 18.36 68.18 -6.39
C LEU A 5 17.75 66.75 -6.46
N ILE A 6 17.28 66.21 -5.29
CA ILE A 6 16.18 65.23 -5.07
C ILE A 6 16.58 63.73 -5.17
N VAL A 7 16.41 62.80 -4.19
CA VAL A 7 15.64 62.67 -2.93
C VAL A 7 16.47 61.88 -1.90
N LEU A 8 16.60 62.37 -0.67
CA LEU A 8 16.94 61.60 0.53
C LEU A 8 15.75 61.74 1.47
N PHE A 9 14.94 60.70 1.66
CA PHE A 9 13.93 60.70 2.72
C PHE A 9 13.51 59.27 3.12
N LEU A 10 13.41 59.10 4.44
CA LEU A 10 12.71 58.05 5.19
C LEU A 10 13.45 56.74 5.56
N LEU A 11 14.31 56.88 6.59
CA LEU A 11 14.37 55.90 7.68
C LEU A 11 12.99 55.83 8.37
N GLY A 12 12.32 54.68 8.30
CA GLY A 12 11.09 54.39 9.03
C GLY A 12 11.38 53.86 10.43
N SER A 13 11.28 54.73 11.43
CA SER A 13 11.30 54.39 12.85
C SER A 13 10.00 53.67 13.27
N LEU A 14 10.15 52.44 13.74
CA LEU A 14 9.13 51.66 14.43
C LEU A 14 8.91 52.27 15.83
N SER A 15 7.75 52.89 16.06
CA SER A 15 7.30 53.30 17.40
C SER A 15 5.93 52.69 17.69
N THR A 16 5.87 52.08 18.86
CA THR A 16 4.75 51.34 19.43
C THR A 16 3.62 52.29 19.84
N GLN A 17 2.39 52.00 19.42
CA GLN A 17 1.20 52.58 20.05
C GLN A 17 0.49 51.53 20.89
N THR A 18 0.56 51.72 22.20
CA THR A 18 -0.25 51.04 23.21
C THR A 18 -1.66 51.63 23.21
N VAL A 19 -2.68 50.81 22.94
CA VAL A 19 -4.08 51.17 23.16
C VAL A 19 -4.60 50.39 24.37
N TYR A 20 -4.78 51.11 25.48
CA TYR A 20 -5.56 50.67 26.64
C TYR A 20 -7.03 51.07 26.43
N ALA A 21 -7.95 50.11 26.43
CA ALA A 21 -9.40 50.36 26.51
C ALA A 21 -10.04 49.54 27.64
N LYS A 22 -10.76 50.23 28.54
CA LYS A 22 -11.41 49.71 29.75
C LYS A 22 -12.69 48.91 29.46
N LYS A 23 -12.74 47.70 30.06
CA LYS A 23 -13.82 47.04 30.83
C LYS A 23 -15.28 47.12 30.31
N LYS A 24 -15.84 45.95 29.96
CA LYS A 24 -17.22 45.55 30.33
C LYS A 24 -17.31 44.04 30.52
N ASN A 25 -17.79 43.62 31.70
CA ASN A 25 -18.01 42.25 32.11
C ASN A 25 -19.40 41.80 31.64
N LYS A 26 -19.51 40.70 30.90
CA LYS A 26 -20.76 39.99 30.63
C LYS A 26 -20.48 38.49 30.58
N LYS A 27 -20.89 37.78 31.64
CA LYS A 27 -21.05 36.31 31.65
C LYS A 27 -22.09 35.93 30.59
N THR A 28 -21.77 35.07 29.61
CA THR A 28 -22.74 34.19 28.94
C THR A 28 -21.99 33.07 28.20
N THR A 29 -22.14 31.85 28.71
CA THR A 29 -22.36 30.59 27.98
C THR A 29 -21.23 29.97 27.15
N GLN A 30 -20.82 28.80 27.63
CA GLN A 30 -20.25 27.70 26.84
C GLN A 30 -21.10 27.48 25.58
N ASP A 31 -20.55 27.78 24.41
CA ASP A 31 -21.03 27.19 23.18
C ASP A 31 -19.95 26.20 22.71
N THR A 32 -20.26 24.92 22.90
CA THR A 32 -19.59 23.78 22.31
C THR A 32 -19.63 23.96 20.79
N LEU A 33 -18.60 24.60 20.24
CA LEU A 33 -18.19 24.39 18.87
C LEU A 33 -17.80 22.91 18.76
N ALA A 34 -18.77 22.10 18.37
CA ALA A 34 -18.53 20.76 17.85
C ALA A 34 -17.54 20.91 16.70
N VAL A 35 -16.26 20.69 17.02
CA VAL A 35 -15.22 20.42 16.05
C VAL A 35 -15.68 19.17 15.33
N LYS A 36 -16.36 19.34 14.20
CA LYS A 36 -16.57 18.29 13.21
C LYS A 36 -15.16 17.88 12.79
N LYS A 37 -14.64 16.87 13.48
CA LYS A 37 -13.35 16.25 13.22
C LYS A 37 -13.35 15.98 11.73
N LYS A 38 -12.57 16.76 10.96
CA LYS A 38 -12.38 16.49 9.53
C LYS A 38 -11.93 15.04 9.48
N GLU A 39 -12.79 14.17 8.99
CA GLU A 39 -12.41 12.79 8.81
C GLU A 39 -11.19 12.79 7.90
N PRO A 40 -10.13 12.06 8.25
CA PRO A 40 -8.96 11.97 7.38
C PRO A 40 -9.42 11.51 6.00
N GLU A 41 -8.84 12.11 4.94
CA GLU A 41 -9.21 11.80 3.56
C GLU A 41 -9.18 10.29 3.31
N GLY A 42 -10.28 9.73 2.80
CA GLY A 42 -10.43 8.30 2.53
C GLY A 42 -10.99 7.46 3.69
N MET A 43 -11.31 8.06 4.85
CA MET A 43 -11.90 7.35 6.00
C MET A 43 -13.34 6.92 5.76
N ALA A 44 -14.13 7.71 5.02
CA ALA A 44 -15.49 7.35 4.66
C ALA A 44 -15.51 6.10 3.75
N ASP A 45 -14.61 6.04 2.77
CA ASP A 45 -14.46 4.89 1.89
C ASP A 45 -13.96 3.66 2.64
N TYR A 46 -13.02 3.84 3.58
CA TYR A 46 -12.56 2.78 4.48
C TYR A 46 -13.73 2.17 5.26
N LYS A 47 -14.51 2.99 5.99
CA LYS A 47 -15.65 2.53 6.79
C LYS A 47 -16.70 1.82 5.94
N LYS A 48 -16.94 2.30 4.71
CA LYS A 48 -17.87 1.67 3.77
C LYS A 48 -17.34 0.31 3.30
N ALA A 49 -16.05 0.22 2.98
CA ALA A 49 -15.41 -1.00 2.50
C ALA A 49 -15.38 -2.10 3.55
N ILE A 50 -15.19 -1.78 4.84
CA ILE A 50 -15.14 -2.80 5.92
C ILE A 50 -16.47 -3.02 6.64
N LYS A 51 -17.58 -2.48 6.11
CA LYS A 51 -18.89 -2.59 6.77
C LYS A 51 -19.30 -4.07 6.83
N ASP A 52 -19.64 -4.53 8.03
CA ASP A 52 -20.04 -5.92 8.31
C ASP A 52 -18.99 -6.98 7.94
N ALA A 53 -17.71 -6.57 7.89
CA ALA A 53 -16.59 -7.45 7.56
C ALA A 53 -16.08 -8.23 8.78
N THR A 54 -15.75 -9.51 8.58
CA THR A 54 -15.04 -10.30 9.58
C THR A 54 -13.57 -9.89 9.57
N THR A 55 -13.08 -9.40 10.71
CA THR A 55 -11.70 -8.93 10.85
C THR A 55 -10.83 -9.99 11.51
N ALA A 56 -9.68 -10.30 10.89
CA ALA A 56 -8.65 -11.14 11.47
C ALA A 56 -7.35 -10.35 11.63
N LYS A 57 -6.70 -10.49 12.79
CA LYS A 57 -5.42 -9.83 13.09
C LYS A 57 -4.29 -10.85 12.94
N GLY A 58 -3.26 -10.48 12.17
CA GLY A 58 -2.08 -11.32 11.94
C GLY A 58 -0.92 -10.49 11.41
N LEU A 59 -0.14 -11.05 10.48
CA LEU A 59 0.94 -10.32 9.78
C LEU A 59 0.41 -9.04 9.10
N PHE A 60 -0.78 -9.17 8.50
CA PHE A 60 -1.61 -8.07 8.04
C PHE A 60 -2.95 -8.16 8.76
N THR A 61 -3.59 -7.02 9.00
CA THR A 61 -5.00 -7.03 9.42
C THR A 61 -5.83 -7.25 8.17
N THR A 62 -6.65 -8.30 8.18
CA THR A 62 -7.48 -8.67 7.02
C THR A 62 -8.95 -8.50 7.36
N HIS A 63 -9.72 -8.05 6.36
CA HIS A 63 -11.16 -7.90 6.45
C HIS A 63 -11.81 -8.69 5.32
N LEU A 64 -12.66 -9.63 5.67
CA LEU A 64 -13.44 -10.40 4.72
C LEU A 64 -14.90 -9.94 4.76
N ASN A 65 -15.39 -9.38 3.66
CA ASN A 65 -16.78 -8.97 3.54
C ASN A 65 -17.70 -10.16 3.19
N LYS A 66 -19.01 -9.98 3.40
CA LYS A 66 -20.04 -10.94 2.96
C LYS A 66 -20.04 -11.21 1.45
N ASP A 67 -19.55 -10.27 0.65
CA ASP A 67 -19.39 -10.41 -0.80
C ASP A 67 -18.10 -11.18 -1.19
N ASN A 68 -17.45 -11.87 -0.24
CA ASN A 68 -16.18 -12.58 -0.41
C ASN A 68 -15.00 -11.70 -0.90
N LYS A 69 -15.06 -10.39 -0.63
CA LYS A 69 -13.95 -9.48 -0.88
C LYS A 69 -12.99 -9.50 0.30
N LEU A 70 -11.73 -9.80 -0.01
CA LEU A 70 -10.62 -9.82 0.94
C LEU A 70 -9.86 -8.50 0.84
N TYR A 71 -9.89 -7.73 1.93
CA TYR A 71 -9.13 -6.50 2.06
C TYR A 71 -7.98 -6.67 3.03
N PHE A 72 -6.83 -6.10 2.70
CA PHE A 72 -5.69 -5.98 3.61
C PHE A 72 -5.55 -4.53 4.07
N GLU A 73 -5.43 -4.34 5.37
CA GLU A 73 -5.03 -3.09 5.98
C GLU A 73 -3.52 -3.12 6.21
N LEU A 74 -2.80 -2.22 5.52
CA LEU A 74 -1.36 -2.10 5.58
C LEU A 74 -0.96 -0.85 6.34
N ALA A 75 -0.20 -1.02 7.42
CA ALA A 75 0.44 0.07 8.15
C ALA A 75 1.73 0.53 7.43
N ASP A 76 2.21 1.74 7.75
CA ASP A 76 3.46 2.27 7.17
C ASP A 76 4.68 1.36 7.37
N SER A 77 4.69 0.61 8.48
CA SER A 77 5.75 -0.35 8.81
C SER A 77 5.86 -1.51 7.83
N VAL A 78 4.81 -1.77 7.02
CA VAL A 78 4.80 -2.84 6.01
C VAL A 78 5.72 -2.50 4.84
N PHE A 79 5.80 -1.23 4.44
CA PHE A 79 6.55 -0.82 3.25
C PHE A 79 8.07 -0.86 3.42
N SER A 80 8.54 -1.00 4.68
CA SER A 80 9.96 -1.12 5.01
C SER A 80 10.42 -2.56 5.26
N ARG A 81 9.58 -3.55 4.93
CA ARG A 81 9.84 -4.98 5.22
C ARG A 81 9.79 -5.83 3.96
N TYR A 82 10.53 -6.92 4.01
CA TYR A 82 10.49 -7.99 3.02
C TYR A 82 9.60 -9.12 3.52
N TYR A 83 8.83 -9.72 2.61
CA TYR A 83 7.92 -10.82 2.90
C TYR A 83 8.18 -11.98 1.96
N ILE A 84 7.96 -13.20 2.43
CA ILE A 84 8.00 -14.39 1.58
C ILE A 84 6.57 -14.84 1.35
N LEU A 85 6.17 -14.95 0.08
CA LEU A 85 4.92 -15.57 -0.32
C LEU A 85 5.21 -17.00 -0.78
N ALA A 86 4.64 -17.96 -0.06
CA ALA A 86 4.71 -19.37 -0.39
C ALA A 86 3.29 -19.92 -0.57
N ASN A 87 3.04 -20.63 -1.67
CA ASN A 87 1.76 -21.27 -1.93
C ASN A 87 1.88 -22.80 -1.78
N ARG A 88 0.90 -23.41 -1.11
CA ARG A 88 0.80 -24.87 -0.91
C ARG A 88 -0.59 -25.35 -1.28
N ILE A 89 -0.65 -26.53 -1.87
CA ILE A 89 -1.90 -27.20 -2.20
C ILE A 89 -2.54 -27.68 -0.89
N ALA A 90 -3.70 -27.13 -0.54
CA ALA A 90 -4.42 -27.55 0.65
C ALA A 90 -5.02 -28.95 0.45
N GLU A 91 -5.74 -29.14 -0.65
CA GLU A 91 -6.43 -30.38 -0.99
C GLU A 91 -6.38 -30.61 -2.51
N THR A 92 -6.48 -31.87 -2.92
CA THR A 92 -6.48 -32.28 -4.32
C THR A 92 -7.52 -33.37 -4.52
N SER A 93 -8.22 -33.34 -5.67
CA SER A 93 -9.12 -34.43 -6.08
C SER A 93 -8.37 -35.57 -6.78
N ASN A 94 -7.19 -35.29 -7.34
CA ASN A 94 -6.35 -36.26 -8.03
C ASN A 94 -4.90 -36.12 -7.57
N THR A 95 -4.39 -37.14 -6.88
CA THR A 95 -3.01 -37.15 -6.38
C THR A 95 -1.96 -37.30 -7.48
N HIS A 96 -2.36 -37.60 -8.72
CA HIS A 96 -1.43 -37.70 -9.85
C HIS A 96 -0.86 -36.35 -10.27
N ASP A 97 -1.65 -35.27 -10.16
CA ASP A 97 -1.24 -33.93 -10.60
C ASP A 97 -0.47 -33.19 -9.49
N PHE A 98 -1.01 -33.20 -8.26
CA PHE A 98 -0.41 -32.60 -7.09
C PHE A 98 -0.75 -33.40 -5.84
N VAL A 99 0.14 -33.38 -4.84
CA VAL A 99 -0.12 -33.95 -3.51
C VAL A 99 -0.47 -32.83 -2.53
N SER A 100 -1.40 -33.08 -1.61
CA SER A 100 -1.70 -32.15 -0.51
C SER A 100 -0.43 -31.83 0.28
N GLY A 101 -0.25 -30.56 0.64
CA GLY A 101 0.94 -30.05 1.31
C GLY A 101 2.13 -29.75 0.39
N GLN A 102 2.10 -30.18 -0.87
CA GLN A 102 3.12 -29.84 -1.86
C GLN A 102 3.13 -28.34 -2.12
N MET A 103 4.33 -27.76 -2.25
CA MET A 103 4.48 -26.38 -2.69
C MET A 103 4.12 -26.27 -4.16
N ALA A 104 3.08 -25.48 -4.44
CA ALA A 104 2.60 -25.24 -5.80
C ALA A 104 3.64 -24.47 -6.61
N THR A 105 4.31 -23.51 -5.96
CA THR A 105 5.31 -22.64 -6.57
C THR A 105 6.51 -22.44 -5.64
N ARG A 106 7.64 -22.01 -6.21
CA ARG A 106 8.80 -21.60 -5.41
C ARG A 106 8.44 -20.36 -4.58
N PRO A 107 8.89 -20.25 -3.32
CA PRO A 107 8.60 -19.06 -2.53
C PRO A 107 9.19 -17.83 -3.19
N ILE A 108 8.38 -16.78 -3.30
CA ILE A 108 8.81 -15.52 -3.89
C ILE A 108 9.04 -14.50 -2.77
N LEU A 109 10.13 -13.75 -2.88
CA LEU A 109 10.42 -12.65 -1.97
C LEU A 109 9.72 -11.39 -2.53
N ILE A 110 8.86 -10.78 -1.73
CA ILE A 110 8.05 -9.63 -2.13
C ILE A 110 8.33 -8.43 -1.23
N ARG A 111 8.15 -7.24 -1.81
CA ARG A 111 8.20 -5.95 -1.11
C ARG A 111 7.03 -5.09 -1.56
N PHE A 112 6.45 -4.33 -0.63
CA PHE A 112 5.39 -3.38 -0.97
C PHE A 112 5.95 -1.97 -1.14
N SER A 113 5.42 -1.22 -2.09
CA SER A 113 5.58 0.22 -2.20
C SER A 113 4.22 0.89 -2.36
N LYS A 114 4.12 2.19 -2.06
CA LYS A 114 2.86 2.93 -2.19
C LYS A 114 3.08 4.25 -2.90
N ASP A 115 2.11 4.60 -3.73
CA ASP A 115 1.87 5.95 -4.25
C ASP A 115 0.59 6.52 -3.60
N ASN A 116 0.16 7.70 -4.03
CA ASN A 116 -1.06 8.34 -3.55
C ASN A 116 -2.34 7.50 -3.82
N ASN A 117 -2.34 6.73 -4.91
CA ASN A 117 -3.54 6.04 -5.43
C ASN A 117 -3.45 4.51 -5.41
N LYS A 118 -2.25 3.95 -5.43
CA LYS A 118 -2.01 2.51 -5.60
C LYS A 118 -0.92 2.01 -4.66
N VAL A 119 -1.01 0.74 -4.34
CA VAL A 119 0.05 -0.03 -3.67
C VAL A 119 0.58 -1.04 -4.67
N TYR A 120 1.89 -1.16 -4.77
CA TYR A 120 2.55 -2.11 -5.66
C TYR A 120 3.20 -3.21 -4.85
N MET A 121 3.03 -4.44 -5.33
CA MET A 121 3.78 -5.60 -4.87
C MET A 121 4.91 -5.84 -5.86
N HIS A 122 6.14 -5.74 -5.40
CA HIS A 122 7.35 -5.97 -6.18
C HIS A 122 7.89 -7.37 -5.93
N LEU A 123 8.46 -8.01 -6.96
CA LEU A 123 9.27 -9.20 -6.84
C LEU A 123 10.71 -8.80 -6.60
N VAL A 124 11.26 -9.17 -5.46
CA VAL A 124 12.64 -8.83 -5.10
C VAL A 124 13.60 -9.69 -5.89
N GLN A 125 14.49 -9.05 -6.65
CA GLN A 125 15.56 -9.76 -7.35
C GLN A 125 16.71 -10.04 -6.39
N LYS A 126 17.12 -11.31 -6.33
CA LYS A 126 18.18 -11.78 -5.42
C LYS A 126 19.36 -12.45 -6.12
N ASP A 127 19.26 -12.62 -7.44
CA ASP A 127 20.22 -13.45 -8.18
C ASP A 127 21.50 -12.68 -8.51
N ASN A 128 21.41 -11.35 -8.66
CA ASN A 128 22.54 -10.46 -8.84
C ASN A 128 22.66 -9.54 -7.62
N THR A 129 23.85 -9.49 -7.02
CA THR A 129 24.13 -8.64 -5.86
C THR A 129 25.45 -7.90 -6.07
N VAL A 130 25.55 -6.73 -5.46
CA VAL A 130 26.74 -5.88 -5.50
C VAL A 130 27.03 -5.39 -4.09
N SER A 131 28.32 -5.29 -3.74
CA SER A 131 28.71 -4.67 -2.47
C SER A 131 28.32 -3.19 -2.46
N PRO A 132 27.74 -2.65 -1.37
CA PRO A 132 27.45 -1.22 -1.25
C PRO A 132 28.68 -0.32 -1.38
N SER A 133 29.88 -0.86 -1.14
CA SER A 133 31.15 -0.13 -1.26
C SER A 133 31.67 -0.02 -2.70
N ASP A 134 31.08 -0.73 -3.64
CA ASP A 134 31.54 -0.76 -5.03
C ASP A 134 31.07 0.49 -5.78
N PRO A 135 31.94 1.18 -6.55
CA PRO A 135 31.53 2.28 -7.41
C PRO A 135 30.35 1.96 -8.35
N ILE A 136 30.18 0.69 -8.75
CA ILE A 136 29.07 0.27 -9.62
C ILE A 136 27.73 0.20 -8.89
N ALA A 137 27.67 0.23 -7.55
CA ALA A 137 26.45 0.02 -6.78
C ALA A 137 25.31 1.00 -7.15
N VAL A 138 25.64 2.27 -7.37
CA VAL A 138 24.66 3.29 -7.79
C VAL A 138 24.09 2.96 -9.16
N SER A 139 24.94 2.62 -10.13
CA SER A 139 24.52 2.22 -11.47
C SER A 139 23.72 0.91 -11.45
N PHE A 140 24.13 -0.05 -10.62
CA PHE A 140 23.44 -1.32 -10.46
C PHE A 140 22.02 -1.11 -9.94
N SER A 141 21.84 -0.33 -8.86
CA SER A 141 20.50 -0.04 -8.29
C SER A 141 19.54 0.65 -9.27
N ARG A 142 20.06 1.43 -10.22
CA ARG A 142 19.27 2.10 -11.25
C ARG A 142 18.82 1.17 -12.37
N ASN A 143 19.64 0.17 -12.70
CA ASN A 143 19.36 -0.78 -13.78
C ASN A 143 18.63 -2.05 -13.29
N PHE A 144 18.81 -2.42 -12.02
CA PHE A 144 18.22 -3.61 -11.41
C PHE A 144 17.17 -3.24 -10.36
N ALA A 145 16.09 -2.59 -10.82
CA ALA A 145 14.94 -2.30 -9.97
C ALA A 145 14.02 -3.52 -9.87
N ASP A 146 13.41 -3.72 -8.69
CA ASP A 146 12.47 -4.82 -8.45
C ASP A 146 11.22 -4.68 -9.36
N PRO A 147 10.93 -5.65 -10.24
CA PRO A 147 9.75 -5.58 -11.11
C PRO A 147 8.44 -5.65 -10.31
N VAL A 148 7.41 -4.96 -10.79
CA VAL A 148 6.07 -4.94 -10.18
C VAL A 148 5.30 -6.20 -10.59
N LEU A 149 4.95 -7.05 -9.62
CA LEU A 149 4.09 -8.23 -9.80
C LEU A 149 2.62 -7.82 -9.98
N LYS A 150 2.13 -6.95 -9.08
CA LYS A 150 0.74 -6.53 -9.09
C LYS A 150 0.59 -5.13 -8.49
N ALA A 151 -0.31 -4.36 -9.06
CA ALA A 151 -0.75 -3.08 -8.51
C ALA A 151 -2.17 -3.21 -7.94
N PHE A 152 -2.35 -2.76 -6.72
CA PHE A 152 -3.62 -2.72 -6.01
C PHE A 152 -4.11 -1.29 -5.90
N LYS A 153 -5.39 -1.07 -6.20
CA LYS A 153 -6.00 0.24 -5.98
C LYS A 153 -6.27 0.43 -4.49
N ILE A 154 -5.97 1.62 -3.96
CA ILE A 154 -6.32 1.97 -2.58
C ILE A 154 -7.84 2.15 -2.50
N ALA A 155 -8.49 1.33 -1.67
CA ALA A 155 -9.94 1.34 -1.46
C ALA A 155 -10.36 2.30 -0.35
N GLY A 156 -9.45 2.66 0.56
CA GLY A 156 -9.71 3.61 1.65
C GLY A 156 -8.44 3.84 2.47
N LYS A 157 -8.48 4.84 3.36
CA LYS A 157 -7.38 5.17 4.26
C LYS A 157 -7.91 5.37 5.68
N ASN A 158 -7.18 4.88 6.67
CA ASN A 158 -7.46 5.07 8.09
C ASN A 158 -6.23 5.68 8.77
N GLY A 159 -6.14 7.01 8.75
CA GLY A 159 -4.92 7.71 9.15
C GLY A 159 -3.75 7.36 8.22
N ASN A 160 -2.74 6.69 8.77
CA ASN A 160 -1.56 6.24 8.01
C ASN A 160 -1.77 4.88 7.34
N ASN A 161 -2.78 4.12 7.75
CA ASN A 161 -3.03 2.79 7.24
C ASN A 161 -3.79 2.87 5.91
N VAL A 162 -3.41 2.02 4.96
CA VAL A 162 -4.07 1.94 3.65
C VAL A 162 -4.82 0.62 3.52
N LEU A 163 -6.02 0.69 2.97
CA LEU A 163 -6.84 -0.48 2.69
C LEU A 163 -6.74 -0.83 1.20
N ILE A 164 -6.38 -2.07 0.89
CA ILE A 164 -6.26 -2.57 -0.49
C ILE A 164 -7.15 -3.79 -0.70
N ASP A 165 -7.78 -3.89 -1.87
CA ASP A 165 -8.52 -5.08 -2.29
C ASP A 165 -7.55 -6.08 -2.92
N VAL A 166 -7.29 -7.19 -2.23
CA VAL A 166 -6.37 -8.25 -2.69
C VAL A 166 -7.10 -9.44 -3.28
N THR A 167 -8.44 -9.42 -3.31
CA THR A 167 -9.28 -10.49 -3.85
C THR A 167 -8.85 -10.90 -5.26
N PRO A 168 -8.57 -9.99 -6.21
CA PRO A 168 -8.19 -10.38 -7.57
C PRO A 168 -6.85 -11.11 -7.63
N PHE A 169 -5.96 -10.91 -6.65
CA PHE A 169 -4.65 -11.56 -6.65
C PHE A 169 -4.72 -13.00 -6.13
N PHE A 170 -5.49 -13.25 -5.07
CA PHE A 170 -5.59 -14.59 -4.46
C PHE A 170 -6.74 -15.43 -5.01
N GLY A 171 -7.86 -14.80 -5.37
CA GLY A 171 -9.01 -15.45 -5.99
C GLY A 171 -8.94 -15.47 -7.52
N GLY A 172 -8.05 -14.67 -8.11
CA GLY A 172 -7.78 -14.71 -9.54
C GLY A 172 -6.78 -15.81 -9.89
N ASN A 173 -6.85 -16.31 -11.13
CA ASN A 173 -5.88 -17.25 -11.68
C ASN A 173 -4.57 -16.51 -12.07
N GLU A 174 -3.90 -15.90 -11.09
CA GLU A 174 -2.65 -15.17 -11.31
C GLU A 174 -1.50 -16.14 -11.58
N THR A 175 -0.85 -16.01 -12.74
CA THR A 175 0.23 -16.93 -13.18
C THR A 175 1.38 -17.03 -12.18
N SER A 176 1.63 -15.98 -11.39
CA SER A 176 2.74 -15.94 -10.41
C SER A 176 2.52 -16.84 -9.19
N ILE A 177 1.27 -17.16 -8.85
CA ILE A 177 0.94 -17.96 -7.67
C ILE A 177 0.05 -19.16 -7.99
N SER A 178 -0.54 -19.21 -9.18
CA SER A 178 -1.47 -20.26 -9.55
C SER A 178 -0.80 -21.62 -9.62
N PRO A 179 -1.45 -22.67 -9.07
CA PRO A 179 -1.04 -24.05 -9.29
C PRO A 179 -1.14 -24.48 -10.76
N SER A 180 -2.09 -23.88 -11.50
CA SER A 180 -2.45 -24.32 -12.84
C SER A 180 -1.58 -23.66 -13.91
N SER A 181 -0.29 -23.98 -13.96
CA SER A 181 0.50 -24.04 -15.20
C SER A 181 1.93 -24.53 -14.95
N ARG A 182 2.16 -25.81 -15.20
CA ARG A 182 3.15 -26.27 -16.18
C ARG A 182 2.46 -27.42 -16.90
N THR A 183 2.18 -27.22 -18.19
CA THR A 183 1.57 -28.19 -19.09
C THR A 183 2.21 -29.55 -18.88
N VAL A 184 1.55 -30.44 -18.14
CA VAL A 184 1.71 -31.86 -18.41
C VAL A 184 0.78 -32.07 -19.60
N PRO A 185 1.27 -32.46 -20.78
CA PRO A 185 0.36 -32.91 -21.83
C PRO A 185 -0.53 -33.95 -21.17
N LEU A 186 -1.86 -33.75 -21.18
CA LEU A 186 -2.77 -34.81 -20.78
C LEU A 186 -2.32 -36.05 -21.56
N PRO A 187 -1.95 -37.15 -20.90
CA PRO A 187 -1.81 -38.40 -21.62
C PRO A 187 -3.14 -38.59 -22.32
N ASN A 188 -3.11 -38.75 -23.64
CA ASN A 188 -4.32 -38.87 -24.43
C ASN A 188 -5.09 -40.12 -23.92
N CYS A 189 -5.98 -39.99 -22.94
CA CYS A 189 -6.74 -41.12 -22.35
C CYS A 189 -7.73 -41.77 -23.35
N TRP A 190 -7.63 -41.37 -24.63
CA TRP A 190 -8.55 -41.64 -25.72
C TRP A 190 -7.81 -42.26 -26.92
N ALA A 191 -6.48 -42.41 -26.88
CA ALA A 191 -5.69 -42.88 -28.02
C ALA A 191 -5.42 -44.40 -28.03
N ASP A 192 -5.50 -45.09 -26.89
CA ASP A 192 -5.34 -46.56 -26.84
C ASP A 192 -6.66 -47.24 -26.53
N ARG A 193 -7.49 -47.42 -27.56
CA ARG A 193 -8.63 -48.36 -27.52
C ARG A 193 -8.85 -49.09 -28.85
N ASN A 194 -7.77 -49.34 -29.61
CA ASN A 194 -7.79 -50.17 -30.81
C ASN A 194 -6.47 -50.93 -30.98
N LEU A 195 -6.27 -51.99 -30.20
CA LEU A 195 -5.49 -53.19 -30.56
C LEU A 195 -6.13 -54.40 -29.86
#